data_AF-A0A2E7JVW0-F1
#
_entry.id   AF-A0A2E7JVW0-F1
#
_cell.length_a   1.000
_cell.length_b   1.000
_cell.length_c   1.000
_cell.angle_alpha   90.00
_cell.angle_beta   90.00
_cell.angle_gamma   90.00
#
_symmetry.space_group_name_H-M   'P 1'
#
loop_
_entity.id
_entity.type
_entity.pdbx_description
1 polymer ?
#
loop_
_entity_poly.entity_id
_entity_poly.type
_entity_poly.pdbx_seq_one_letter_code
_entity_poly.pdbx_strand_id
1 'polypeptide(L)'
;MAAESQKLSKEELREDEFVEWIMEAVEYVKERSQLFIGGLAGLVVVILLINHFIESSEAAEVEAVALLGDVLMAEQSGQVSEAIRLAEQLATSYTGAPAAGQGLVLLANMHYAEGRIAEARGYYRDYLDNYEPIDVLAYAAESGLASCLEAEGQLLEAGRYYEAYAGRETGSIRAALALMEAARVYGLAGDGKKQRELLEAVSRDFAQYPVALQARASLGML
;
A
#
# COMPACT_ATOMS: atom_id res chain seq x y z
N MET A 1 -68.00 18.84 51.83
CA MET A 1 -66.55 19.01 51.81
C MET A 1 -66.03 18.13 50.68
N ALA A 2 -65.74 18.70 49.51
CA ALA A 2 -65.24 17.97 48.36
C ALA A 2 -63.75 18.26 48.22
N ALA A 3 -62.95 17.21 48.11
CA ALA A 3 -61.51 17.28 47.91
C ALA A 3 -61.21 17.77 46.49
N GLU A 4 -60.46 18.86 46.38
CA GLU A 4 -60.03 19.40 45.10
C GLU A 4 -58.71 18.73 44.70
N SER A 5 -58.80 17.79 43.76
CA SER A 5 -57.65 17.15 43.12
C SER A 5 -56.95 18.18 42.22
N GLN A 6 -55.93 18.86 42.72
CA GLN A 6 -55.06 19.70 41.90
C GLN A 6 -54.34 18.82 40.86
N LYS A 7 -54.58 19.11 39.57
CA LYS A 7 -53.88 18.46 38.46
C LYS A 7 -52.61 19.24 38.17
N LEU A 8 -51.46 18.60 38.33
CA LEU A 8 -50.12 19.13 38.04
C LEU A 8 -50.01 19.57 36.58
N SER A 9 -49.28 20.67 36.32
CA SER A 9 -49.03 21.20 34.98
C SER A 9 -48.08 20.29 34.18
N LYS A 10 -48.23 20.20 32.86
CA LYS A 10 -47.35 19.41 31.97
C LYS A 10 -45.88 19.87 32.01
N GLU A 11 -45.64 21.09 32.43
CA GLU A 11 -44.30 21.68 32.55
C GLU A 11 -43.61 21.21 33.85
N GLU A 12 -44.36 21.15 34.96
CA GLU A 12 -43.89 20.61 36.25
C GLU A 12 -43.58 19.11 36.16
N LEU A 13 -44.39 18.33 35.43
CA LEU A 13 -44.13 16.91 35.19
C LEU A 13 -42.87 16.65 34.34
N ARG A 14 -42.52 17.57 33.43
CA ARG A 14 -41.31 17.48 32.59
C ARG A 14 -40.06 17.90 33.34
N GLU A 15 -40.18 18.88 34.23
CA GLU A 15 -39.09 19.31 35.09
C GLU A 15 -38.76 18.23 36.13
N ASP A 16 -39.78 17.58 36.70
CA ASP A 16 -39.63 16.46 37.63
C ASP A 16 -38.96 15.23 36.98
N GLU A 17 -39.42 14.81 35.79
CA GLU A 17 -38.83 13.69 35.03
C GLU A 17 -37.36 13.96 34.63
N PHE A 18 -37.02 15.21 34.29
CA PHE A 18 -35.64 15.61 34.00
C PHE A 18 -34.76 15.65 35.24
N VAL A 19 -35.28 16.17 36.36
CA VAL A 19 -34.57 16.22 37.64
C VAL A 19 -34.35 14.81 38.17
N GLU A 20 -35.35 13.93 38.07
CA GLU A 20 -35.26 12.51 38.44
C GLU A 20 -34.20 11.79 37.59
N TRP A 21 -34.21 12.00 36.27
CA TRP A 21 -33.18 11.48 35.39
C TRP A 21 -31.77 12.00 35.72
N ILE A 22 -31.62 13.29 36.06
CA ILE A 22 -30.34 13.85 36.52
C ILE A 22 -29.92 13.21 37.84
N MET A 23 -30.85 13.05 38.78
CA MET A 23 -30.57 12.47 40.09
C MET A 23 -30.13 11.01 39.96
N GLU A 24 -30.83 10.22 39.14
CA GLU A 24 -30.45 8.84 38.81
C GLU A 24 -29.07 8.78 38.13
N ALA A 25 -28.79 9.67 37.18
CA ALA A 25 -27.50 9.74 36.50
C ALA A 25 -26.36 10.12 37.48
N VAL A 26 -26.61 11.08 38.37
CA VAL A 26 -25.65 11.51 39.40
C VAL A 26 -25.41 10.38 40.40
N GLU A 27 -26.46 9.68 40.83
CA GLU A 27 -26.35 8.58 41.79
C GLU A 27 -25.62 7.38 41.17
N TYR A 28 -25.92 7.05 39.90
CA TYR A 28 -25.21 6.02 39.13
C TYR A 28 -23.71 6.32 38.97
N VAL A 29 -23.36 7.57 38.65
CA VAL A 29 -21.96 7.99 38.53
C VAL A 29 -21.28 8.04 39.90
N LYS A 30 -21.98 8.44 40.96
CA LYS A 30 -21.43 8.53 42.32
C LYS A 30 -21.15 7.15 42.92
N GLU A 31 -22.10 6.23 42.79
CA GLU A 31 -22.00 4.84 43.26
C GLU A 31 -20.91 4.06 42.51
N ARG A 32 -20.65 4.45 41.24
CA ARG A 32 -19.65 3.81 40.37
C ARG A 32 -18.46 4.72 40.03
N SER A 33 -18.24 5.76 40.83
CA SER A 33 -17.28 6.84 40.57
C SER A 33 -15.85 6.35 40.38
N GLN A 34 -15.42 5.33 41.13
CA GLN A 34 -14.10 4.72 40.98
C GLN A 34 -13.89 4.08 39.59
N LEU A 35 -14.93 3.45 39.02
CA LEU A 35 -14.86 2.87 37.69
C LEU A 35 -14.89 3.94 36.59
N PHE A 36 -15.67 5.01 36.77
CA PHE A 36 -15.68 6.15 35.84
C PHE A 36 -14.35 6.93 35.84
N ILE A 37 -13.79 7.19 37.03
CA ILE A 37 -12.48 7.83 37.17
C ILE A 37 -11.37 6.95 36.59
N GLY A 38 -11.41 5.64 36.86
CA GLY A 38 -10.48 4.68 36.27
C GLY A 38 -10.58 4.61 34.75
N GLY A 39 -11.80 4.61 34.20
CA GLY A 39 -12.06 4.65 32.76
C GLY A 39 -11.56 5.93 32.10
N LEU A 40 -11.79 7.08 32.73
CA LEU A 40 -11.31 8.38 32.22
C LEU A 40 -9.78 8.47 32.27
N ALA A 41 -9.16 8.04 33.38
CA ALA A 41 -7.70 7.98 33.49
C ALA A 41 -7.09 7.03 32.44
N GLY A 42 -7.71 5.86 32.23
CA GLY A 42 -7.32 4.93 31.17
C GLY A 42 -7.41 5.54 29.78
N LEU A 43 -8.50 6.25 29.47
CA LEU A 43 -8.66 6.95 28.20
C LEU A 43 -7.59 8.02 27.98
N VAL A 44 -7.27 8.83 29.00
CA VAL A 44 -6.20 9.83 28.94
C VAL A 44 -4.85 9.17 28.66
N VAL A 45 -4.54 8.05 29.33
CA VAL A 45 -3.29 7.30 29.07
C VAL A 45 -3.26 6.79 27.63
N VAL A 46 -4.36 6.24 27.10
CA VAL A 46 -4.45 5.80 25.71
C VAL A 46 -4.23 6.95 24.73
N ILE A 47 -4.84 8.11 24.97
CA ILE A 47 -4.64 9.31 24.13
C ILE A 47 -3.19 9.78 24.17
N LEU A 48 -2.56 9.81 25.36
CA LEU A 48 -1.15 10.19 25.50
C LEU A 48 -0.22 9.20 24.78
N LEU A 49 -0.51 7.90 24.85
CA LEU A 49 0.24 6.88 24.11
C LEU A 49 0.08 7.08 22.60
N ILE A 50 -1.15 7.29 22.11
CA ILE A 50 -1.42 7.55 20.69
C ILE A 50 -0.67 8.80 20.21
N ASN A 51 -0.78 9.92 20.95
CA ASN A 51 -0.11 11.17 20.59
C ASN A 51 1.42 11.02 20.58
N HIS A 52 1.99 10.32 21.56
CA HIS A 52 3.43 10.06 21.60
C HIS A 52 3.88 9.20 20.41
N PHE A 53 3.10 8.19 20.05
CA PHE A 53 3.35 7.38 18.85
C PHE A 53 3.29 8.23 17.57
N ILE A 54 2.32 9.14 17.44
CA ILE A 54 2.19 10.02 16.27
C ILE A 54 3.38 10.99 16.16
N GLU A 55 3.77 11.66 17.25
CA GLU A 55 4.90 12.60 17.25
C GLU A 55 6.24 11.91 16.98
N SER A 56 6.42 10.69 17.50
CA SER A 56 7.60 9.86 17.17
C SER A 56 7.63 9.42 15.70
N SER A 57 6.45 9.32 15.05
CA SER A 57 6.33 8.92 13.65
C SER A 57 6.83 9.99 12.68
N GLU A 58 6.61 11.28 12.96
CA GLU A 58 7.02 12.36 12.05
C GLU A 58 8.54 12.48 11.96
N ALA A 59 9.24 12.42 13.10
CA ALA A 59 10.71 12.43 13.12
C ALA A 59 11.29 11.19 12.41
N ALA A 60 10.73 10.02 12.69
CA ALA A 60 11.12 8.77 12.04
C ALA A 60 10.88 8.80 10.52
N GLU A 61 9.82 9.45 10.04
CA GLU A 61 9.54 9.60 8.62
C GLU A 61 10.59 10.49 7.92
N VAL A 62 10.99 11.60 8.53
CA VAL A 62 12.05 12.47 7.99
C VAL A 62 13.38 11.73 7.92
N GLU A 63 13.73 10.96 8.95
CA GLU A 63 14.94 10.14 8.96
C GLU A 63 14.89 9.02 7.92
N ALA A 64 13.73 8.38 7.73
CA ALA A 64 13.54 7.35 6.70
C ALA A 64 13.72 7.93 5.29
N VAL A 65 13.20 9.14 5.04
CA VAL A 65 13.38 9.84 3.75
C VAL A 65 14.84 10.23 3.54
N ALA A 66 15.53 10.71 4.57
CA ALA A 66 16.96 11.02 4.49
C ALA A 66 17.78 9.77 4.14
N LEU A 67 17.51 8.65 4.82
CA LEU A 67 18.18 7.38 4.57
C LEU A 67 17.87 6.82 3.17
N LEU A 68 16.64 6.98 2.67
CA LEU A 68 16.31 6.67 1.27
C LEU A 68 17.12 7.53 0.28
N GLY A 69 17.34 8.80 0.61
CA GLY A 69 18.24 9.67 -0.15
C GLY A 69 19.67 9.12 -0.23
N ASP A 70 20.19 8.60 0.89
CA ASP A 70 21.51 7.96 0.94
C ASP A 70 21.57 6.67 0.10
N VAL A 71 20.51 5.85 0.13
CA VAL A 71 20.38 4.65 -0.74
C VAL A 71 20.52 5.04 -2.21
N LEU A 72 19.75 6.04 -2.65
CA LEU A 72 19.75 6.51 -4.04
C LEU A 72 21.10 7.10 -4.44
N MET A 73 21.75 7.85 -3.55
CA MET A 73 23.09 8.40 -3.81
C MET A 73 24.15 7.30 -3.95
N ALA A 74 24.11 6.29 -3.08
CA ALA A 74 25.01 5.14 -3.15
C ALA A 74 24.81 4.34 -4.44
N GLU A 75 23.55 4.07 -4.81
CA GLU A 75 23.19 3.38 -6.06
C GLU A 75 23.71 4.14 -7.29
N GLN A 76 23.43 5.44 -7.38
CA GLN A 76 23.89 6.29 -8.49
C GLN A 76 25.42 6.39 -8.58
N SER A 77 26.10 6.30 -7.44
CA SER A 77 27.57 6.31 -7.38
C SER A 77 28.19 4.94 -7.70
N GLY A 78 27.38 3.92 -8.00
CA GLY A 78 27.82 2.55 -8.26
C GLY A 78 28.28 1.80 -7.01
N GLN A 79 28.00 2.32 -5.81
CA GLN A 79 28.33 1.71 -4.53
C GLN A 79 27.25 0.72 -4.12
N VAL A 80 27.02 -0.31 -4.95
CA VAL A 80 25.87 -1.23 -4.83
C VAL A 80 25.81 -1.92 -3.46
N SER A 81 26.94 -2.41 -2.93
CA SER A 81 26.97 -3.05 -1.60
C SER A 81 26.53 -2.11 -0.48
N GLU A 82 26.88 -0.82 -0.56
CA GLU A 82 26.48 0.17 0.42
C GLU A 82 25.01 0.54 0.26
N ALA A 83 24.52 0.69 -0.98
CA ALA A 83 23.12 0.92 -1.28
C ALA A 83 22.23 -0.20 -0.71
N ILE A 84 22.64 -1.47 -0.89
CA ILE A 84 21.96 -2.64 -0.29
C ILE A 84 21.92 -2.53 1.23
N ARG A 85 23.07 -2.28 1.87
CA ARG A 85 23.17 -2.17 3.33
C ARG A 85 22.25 -1.06 3.89
N LEU A 86 22.24 0.10 3.23
CA LEU A 86 21.39 1.23 3.60
C LEU A 86 19.90 0.92 3.38
N ALA A 87 19.56 0.23 2.29
CA ALA A 87 18.17 -0.14 1.98
C ALA A 87 17.64 -1.21 2.93
N GLU A 88 18.47 -2.19 3.33
CA GLU A 88 18.15 -3.15 4.39
C GLU A 88 17.91 -2.43 5.72
N GLN A 89 18.80 -1.51 6.10
CA GLN A 89 18.64 -0.70 7.31
C GLN A 89 17.33 0.11 7.28
N LEU A 90 16.99 0.69 6.12
CA LEU A 90 15.76 1.43 5.91
C LEU A 90 14.53 0.53 6.10
N ALA A 91 14.52 -0.65 5.48
CA ALA A 91 13.43 -1.60 5.59
C ALA A 91 13.22 -2.13 7.01
N THR A 92 14.30 -2.39 7.75
CA THR A 92 14.23 -2.94 9.11
C THR A 92 13.97 -1.90 10.20
N SER A 93 14.46 -0.67 10.02
CA SER A 93 14.40 0.37 11.07
C SER A 93 13.17 1.26 10.96
N TYR A 94 12.62 1.39 9.75
CA TYR A 94 11.48 2.28 9.46
C TYR A 94 10.33 1.53 8.80
N THR A 95 10.06 0.30 9.26
CA THR A 95 8.97 -0.53 8.73
C THR A 95 7.63 0.21 8.76
N GLY A 96 6.90 0.19 7.65
CA GLY A 96 5.62 0.89 7.48
C GLY A 96 5.75 2.35 7.04
N ALA A 97 6.95 2.96 7.09
CA ALA A 97 7.17 4.27 6.50
C ALA A 97 7.13 4.19 4.96
N PRO A 98 6.52 5.15 4.24
CA PRO A 98 6.49 5.13 2.77
C PRO A 98 7.87 5.04 2.11
N ALA A 99 8.89 5.65 2.74
CA ALA A 99 10.28 5.56 2.29
C ALA A 99 10.84 4.13 2.39
N ALA A 100 10.44 3.35 3.40
CA ALA A 100 10.83 1.94 3.51
C ALA A 100 10.23 1.08 2.39
N GLY A 101 8.98 1.34 2.00
CA GLY A 101 8.37 0.69 0.83
C GLY A 101 9.13 0.98 -0.47
N GLN A 102 9.54 2.23 -0.68
CA GLN A 102 10.43 2.61 -1.79
C GLN A 102 11.78 1.88 -1.73
N GLY A 103 12.38 1.82 -0.53
CA GLY A 103 13.62 1.09 -0.26
C GLY A 103 13.52 -0.40 -0.60
N LEU A 104 12.40 -1.06 -0.30
CA LEU A 104 12.17 -2.46 -0.63
C LEU A 104 12.19 -2.72 -2.14
N VAL A 105 11.55 -1.85 -2.95
CA VAL A 105 11.57 -1.98 -4.42
C VAL A 105 12.99 -1.80 -4.97
N LEU A 106 13.75 -0.82 -4.46
CA LEU A 106 15.15 -0.63 -4.84
C LEU A 106 16.02 -1.82 -4.43
N LEU A 107 15.86 -2.31 -3.20
CA LEU A 107 16.56 -3.48 -2.69
C LEU A 107 16.27 -4.71 -3.54
N ALA A 108 15.01 -4.92 -3.91
CA ALA A 108 14.60 -5.99 -4.82
C ALA A 108 15.30 -5.89 -6.18
N ASN A 109 15.34 -4.70 -6.79
CA ASN A 109 16.03 -4.45 -8.05
C ASN A 109 17.53 -4.77 -7.96
N MET A 110 18.19 -4.34 -6.88
CA MET A 110 19.62 -4.62 -6.66
C MET A 110 19.88 -6.12 -6.50
N HIS A 111 19.05 -6.83 -5.71
CA HIS A 111 19.16 -8.28 -5.58
C HIS A 111 18.91 -9.01 -6.90
N TYR A 112 17.94 -8.56 -7.69
CA TYR A 112 17.66 -9.11 -9.02
C TYR A 112 18.87 -8.95 -9.94
N ALA A 113 19.47 -7.75 -9.97
CA ALA A 113 20.65 -7.45 -10.78
C ALA A 113 21.88 -8.30 -10.40
N GLU A 114 22.02 -8.67 -9.12
CA GLU A 114 23.08 -9.58 -8.65
C GLU A 114 22.74 -11.07 -8.82
N GLY A 115 21.62 -11.39 -9.47
CA GLY A 115 21.17 -12.77 -9.72
C GLY A 115 20.58 -13.47 -8.48
N ARG A 116 20.35 -12.73 -7.40
CA ARG A 116 19.67 -13.19 -6.18
C ARG A 116 18.15 -13.12 -6.36
N ILE A 117 17.64 -13.94 -7.27
CA ILE A 117 16.25 -13.90 -7.75
C ILE A 117 15.25 -14.23 -6.63
N ALA A 118 15.59 -15.15 -5.72
CA ALA A 118 14.71 -15.54 -4.63
C ALA A 118 14.50 -14.39 -3.62
N GLU A 119 15.58 -13.69 -3.27
CA GLU A 119 15.55 -12.54 -2.39
C GLU A 119 14.81 -11.37 -3.04
N ALA A 120 15.09 -11.07 -4.32
CA ALA A 120 14.39 -10.04 -5.08
C ALA A 120 12.87 -10.26 -5.07
N ARG A 121 12.44 -11.49 -5.36
CA ARG A 121 11.02 -11.88 -5.31
C ARG A 121 10.41 -11.66 -3.92
N GLY A 122 11.17 -11.95 -2.87
CA GLY A 122 10.75 -11.71 -1.49
C GLY A 122 10.46 -10.23 -1.22
N TYR A 123 11.39 -9.35 -1.58
CA TYR A 123 11.26 -7.91 -1.35
C TYR A 123 10.18 -7.24 -2.21
N TYR A 124 9.99 -7.67 -3.47
CA TYR A 124 8.88 -7.17 -4.27
C TYR A 124 7.51 -7.54 -3.67
N ARG A 125 7.36 -8.78 -3.16
CA ARG A 125 6.13 -9.20 -2.48
C ARG A 125 5.91 -8.43 -1.19
N ASP A 126 6.97 -8.24 -0.41
CA ASP A 126 6.90 -7.49 0.84
C ASP A 126 6.37 -6.07 0.62
N TYR A 127 6.83 -5.39 -0.45
CA TYR A 127 6.27 -4.10 -0.85
C TYR A 127 4.77 -4.18 -1.17
N LEU A 128 4.36 -5.12 -2.03
CA LEU A 128 2.97 -5.24 -2.49
C LEU A 128 2.00 -5.67 -1.38
N ASP A 129 2.47 -6.45 -0.41
CA ASP A 129 1.64 -6.99 0.67
C ASP A 129 1.51 -6.02 1.86
N ASN A 130 2.54 -5.19 2.13
CA ASN A 130 2.64 -4.43 3.38
C ASN A 130 2.63 -2.91 3.22
N TYR A 131 2.66 -2.37 2.00
CA TYR A 131 2.71 -0.92 1.77
C TYR A 131 1.58 -0.44 0.87
N GLU A 132 1.16 0.81 1.09
CA GLU A 132 0.19 1.45 0.20
C GLU A 132 0.77 1.56 -1.22
N PRO A 133 0.07 1.04 -2.25
CA PRO A 133 0.59 1.04 -3.60
C PRO A 133 0.74 2.47 -4.14
N ILE A 134 1.96 2.82 -4.52
CA ILE A 134 2.23 3.97 -5.38
C ILE A 134 2.29 3.42 -6.80
N ASP A 135 1.36 3.84 -7.65
CA ASP A 135 1.19 3.41 -9.04
C ASP A 135 2.47 2.96 -9.79
N VAL A 136 3.52 3.79 -9.75
CA VAL A 136 4.80 3.53 -10.44
C VAL A 136 5.60 2.42 -9.75
N LEU A 137 5.64 2.41 -8.42
CA LEU A 137 6.34 1.40 -7.63
C LEU A 137 5.60 0.06 -7.64
N ALA A 138 4.26 0.10 -7.59
CA ALA A 138 3.42 -1.09 -7.74
C ALA A 138 3.69 -1.75 -9.10
N TYR A 139 3.69 -0.97 -10.19
CA TYR A 139 4.08 -1.46 -11.49
C TYR A 139 5.50 -2.04 -11.51
N ALA A 140 6.47 -1.35 -10.90
CA ALA A 140 7.86 -1.81 -10.83
C ALA A 140 7.99 -3.14 -10.08
N ALA A 141 7.30 -3.29 -8.94
CA ALA A 141 7.32 -4.51 -8.15
C ALA A 141 6.62 -5.68 -8.86
N GLU A 142 5.45 -5.43 -9.46
CA GLU A 142 4.70 -6.43 -10.24
C GLU A 142 5.50 -6.90 -11.46
N SER A 143 6.15 -5.98 -12.17
CA SER A 143 7.05 -6.30 -13.28
C SER A 143 8.30 -7.02 -12.80
N GLY A 144 8.83 -6.66 -11.62
CA GLY A 144 9.93 -7.35 -10.98
C GLY A 144 9.61 -8.79 -10.62
N LEU A 145 8.40 -9.07 -10.13
CA LEU A 145 7.92 -10.44 -9.88
C LEU A 145 7.81 -11.26 -11.14
N ALA A 146 7.25 -10.69 -12.21
CA ALA A 146 7.21 -11.37 -13.51
C ALA A 146 8.63 -11.59 -14.08
N SER A 147 9.53 -10.63 -13.91
CA SER A 147 10.95 -10.76 -14.30
C SER A 147 11.65 -11.88 -13.52
N CYS A 148 11.32 -12.06 -12.22
CA CYS A 148 11.82 -13.20 -11.45
C CYS A 148 11.34 -14.55 -12.03
N LEU A 149 10.08 -14.64 -12.46
CA LEU A 149 9.56 -15.83 -13.15
C LEU A 149 10.29 -16.07 -14.48
N GLU A 150 10.59 -15.02 -15.24
CA GLU A 150 11.39 -15.11 -16.47
C GLU A 150 12.80 -15.65 -16.20
N ALA A 151 13.47 -15.13 -15.16
CA ALA A 151 14.81 -15.57 -14.76
C ALA A 151 14.84 -17.04 -14.30
N GLU A 152 13.73 -17.54 -13.74
CA GLU A 152 13.53 -18.94 -13.38
C GLU A 152 13.15 -19.83 -14.59
N GLY A 153 13.05 -19.26 -15.80
CA GLY A 153 12.69 -19.95 -17.03
C GLY A 153 11.18 -20.20 -17.20
N GLN A 154 10.35 -19.63 -16.33
CA GLN A 154 8.90 -19.82 -16.31
C GLN A 154 8.18 -18.81 -17.22
N LEU A 155 8.59 -18.75 -18.49
CA LEU A 155 8.15 -17.71 -19.43
C LEU A 155 6.62 -17.66 -19.61
N LEU A 156 5.95 -18.81 -19.78
CA LEU A 156 4.49 -18.82 -19.92
C LEU A 156 3.76 -18.33 -18.65
N GLU A 157 4.37 -18.53 -17.48
CA GLU A 157 3.81 -18.05 -16.22
C GLU A 157 4.02 -16.55 -16.05
N ALA A 158 5.21 -16.04 -16.38
CA ALA A 158 5.50 -14.61 -16.44
C ALA A 158 4.52 -13.87 -17.39
N GLY A 159 4.27 -14.42 -18.58
CA GLY A 159 3.30 -13.86 -19.52
C GLY A 159 1.88 -13.77 -18.93
N ARG A 160 1.40 -14.83 -18.29
CA ARG A 160 0.10 -14.84 -17.59
C ARG A 160 0.07 -13.84 -16.43
N TYR A 161 1.19 -13.69 -15.71
CA TYR A 161 1.30 -12.75 -14.60
C TYR A 161 1.10 -11.31 -15.08
N TYR A 162 1.78 -10.92 -16.16
CA TYR A 162 1.61 -9.62 -16.79
C TYR A 162 0.18 -9.39 -17.31
N GLU A 163 -0.44 -10.38 -17.95
CA GLU A 163 -1.85 -10.28 -18.39
C GLU A 163 -2.81 -10.09 -17.21
N ALA A 164 -2.60 -10.82 -16.11
CA ALA A 164 -3.41 -10.69 -14.91
C ALA A 164 -3.29 -9.29 -14.30
N TYR A 165 -2.07 -8.75 -14.21
CA TYR A 165 -1.83 -7.38 -13.78
C TYR A 165 -2.51 -6.36 -14.72
N ALA A 166 -2.36 -6.51 -16.04
CA ALA A 166 -2.98 -5.63 -17.02
C ALA A 166 -4.52 -5.61 -16.92
N GLY A 167 -5.13 -6.76 -16.61
CA GLY A 167 -6.57 -6.86 -16.37
C GLY A 167 -7.03 -6.04 -15.15
N ARG A 168 -6.22 -5.94 -14.10
CA ARG A 168 -6.50 -5.08 -12.92
C ARG A 168 -6.37 -3.59 -13.24
N GLU A 169 -5.47 -3.24 -14.15
CA GLU A 169 -5.11 -1.86 -14.52
C GLU A 169 -5.80 -1.35 -15.81
N THR A 170 -6.98 -1.90 -16.14
CA THR A 170 -7.64 -1.72 -17.44
C THR A 170 -7.68 -0.26 -17.93
N GLY A 171 -7.23 -0.01 -19.16
CA GLY A 171 -7.25 1.30 -19.81
C GLY A 171 -6.11 2.25 -19.41
N SER A 172 -5.32 1.90 -18.38
CA SER A 172 -4.14 2.69 -17.99
C SER A 172 -2.94 2.46 -18.90
N ILE A 173 -1.96 3.37 -18.85
CA ILE A 173 -0.67 3.16 -19.51
C ILE A 173 0.08 1.95 -18.94
N ARG A 174 -0.09 1.63 -17.65
CA ARG A 174 0.56 0.47 -17.00
C ARG A 174 0.03 -0.85 -17.54
N ALA A 175 -1.27 -0.95 -17.81
CA ALA A 175 -1.83 -2.12 -18.49
C ALA A 175 -1.22 -2.30 -19.88
N ALA A 176 -1.06 -1.21 -20.65
CA ALA A 176 -0.44 -1.27 -21.97
C ALA A 176 1.02 -1.75 -21.89
N LEU A 177 1.79 -1.24 -20.93
CA LEU A 177 3.19 -1.65 -20.71
C LEU A 177 3.28 -3.12 -20.29
N ALA A 178 2.41 -3.57 -19.37
CA ALA A 178 2.36 -4.97 -18.97
C ALA A 178 1.98 -5.90 -20.13
N LEU A 179 1.02 -5.52 -20.99
CA LEU A 179 0.67 -6.30 -22.18
C LEU A 179 1.81 -6.37 -23.20
N MET A 180 2.63 -5.32 -23.31
CA MET A 180 3.84 -5.36 -24.12
C MET A 180 4.86 -6.36 -23.57
N GLU A 181 5.09 -6.35 -22.26
CA GLU A 181 5.98 -7.32 -21.62
C GLU A 181 5.44 -8.75 -21.75
N ALA A 182 4.14 -8.96 -21.54
CA ALA A 182 3.49 -10.24 -21.80
C ALA A 182 3.75 -10.72 -23.23
N ALA A 183 3.55 -9.85 -24.23
CA ALA A 183 3.80 -10.19 -25.63
C ALA A 183 5.26 -10.58 -25.88
N ARG A 184 6.22 -9.83 -25.33
CA ARG A 184 7.66 -10.15 -25.42
C ARG A 184 7.93 -11.55 -24.86
N VAL A 185 7.44 -11.82 -23.65
CA VAL A 185 7.70 -13.09 -22.96
C VAL A 185 7.03 -14.28 -23.64
N TYR A 186 5.79 -14.13 -24.12
CA TYR A 186 5.16 -15.18 -24.93
C TYR A 186 5.93 -15.48 -26.21
N GLY A 187 6.48 -14.44 -26.87
CA GLY A 187 7.38 -14.62 -28.00
C GLY A 187 8.63 -15.43 -27.65
N LEU A 188 9.28 -15.12 -26.52
CA LEU A 188 10.42 -15.88 -26.00
C LEU A 188 10.05 -17.34 -25.67
N ALA A 189 8.81 -17.57 -25.21
CA ALA A 189 8.28 -18.90 -24.96
C ALA A 189 7.91 -19.68 -26.24
N GLY A 190 8.01 -19.05 -27.42
CA GLY A 190 7.63 -19.62 -28.71
C GLY A 190 6.14 -19.50 -29.05
N ASP A 191 5.34 -18.82 -28.22
CA ASP A 191 3.92 -18.57 -28.49
C ASP A 191 3.73 -17.30 -29.33
N GLY A 192 4.14 -17.39 -30.59
CA GLY A 192 4.02 -16.29 -31.56
C GLY A 192 2.57 -15.88 -31.84
N LYS A 193 1.60 -16.77 -31.60
CA LYS A 193 0.17 -16.44 -31.73
C LYS A 193 -0.25 -15.47 -30.63
N LYS A 194 0.05 -15.81 -29.37
CA LYS A 194 -0.29 -14.97 -28.23
C LYS A 194 0.49 -13.65 -28.26
N GLN A 195 1.76 -13.69 -28.66
CA GLN A 195 2.56 -12.48 -28.90
C GLN A 195 1.87 -11.54 -29.90
N ARG A 196 1.48 -12.03 -31.08
CA ARG A 196 0.81 -11.22 -32.11
C ARG A 196 -0.52 -10.65 -31.60
N GLU A 197 -1.34 -11.48 -30.97
CA GLU A 197 -2.64 -11.09 -30.39
C GLU A 197 -2.50 -9.90 -29.42
N LEU A 198 -1.53 -9.99 -28.50
CA LEU A 198 -1.30 -8.94 -27.50
C LEU A 198 -0.75 -7.65 -28.12
N LEU A 199 0.17 -7.74 -29.08
CA LEU A 199 0.67 -6.54 -29.76
C LEU A 199 -0.42 -5.84 -30.59
N GLU A 200 -1.33 -6.61 -31.21
CA GLU A 200 -2.49 -6.06 -31.92
C GLU A 200 -3.44 -5.36 -30.95
N ALA A 201 -3.72 -5.97 -29.79
CA ALA A 201 -4.51 -5.36 -28.73
C ALA A 201 -3.87 -4.04 -28.24
N VAL A 202 -2.57 -4.03 -27.94
CA VAL A 202 -1.85 -2.80 -27.54
C VAL A 202 -1.93 -1.73 -28.63
N SER A 203 -1.72 -2.11 -29.89
CA SER A 203 -1.75 -1.18 -31.03
C SER A 203 -3.09 -0.50 -31.27
N ARG A 204 -4.19 -1.20 -30.94
CA ARG A 204 -5.58 -0.76 -31.15
C ARG A 204 -6.14 -0.05 -29.92
N ASP A 205 -6.05 -0.68 -28.76
CA ASP A 205 -6.79 -0.28 -27.56
C ASP A 205 -6.06 0.80 -26.75
N PHE A 206 -4.76 1.00 -27.02
CA PHE A 206 -3.91 1.98 -26.34
C PHE A 206 -3.26 2.97 -27.33
N ALA A 207 -3.94 3.25 -28.45
CA ALA A 207 -3.43 4.07 -29.55
C ALA A 207 -3.03 5.51 -29.14
N GLN A 208 -3.54 6.01 -28.02
CA GLN A 208 -3.20 7.30 -27.43
C GLN A 208 -1.81 7.33 -26.76
N TYR A 209 -1.24 6.17 -26.42
CA TYR A 209 0.02 6.06 -25.72
C TYR A 209 1.18 5.74 -26.68
N PRO A 210 2.41 6.24 -26.42
CA PRO A 210 3.58 5.96 -27.26
C PRO A 210 3.88 4.47 -27.45
N VAL A 211 3.51 3.65 -26.45
CA VAL A 211 3.67 2.19 -26.46
C VAL A 211 2.96 1.51 -27.64
N ALA A 212 1.87 2.09 -28.17
CA ALA A 212 1.20 1.56 -29.35
C ALA A 212 2.06 1.65 -30.62
N LEU A 213 2.97 2.63 -30.73
CA LEU A 213 3.92 2.70 -31.84
C LEU A 213 4.95 1.58 -31.75
N GLN A 214 5.43 1.29 -30.53
CA GLN A 214 6.34 0.18 -30.28
C GLN A 214 5.68 -1.16 -30.62
N ALA A 215 4.42 -1.36 -30.23
CA ALA A 215 3.66 -2.57 -30.56
C ALA A 215 3.56 -2.80 -32.09
N ARG A 216 3.26 -1.75 -32.86
CA ARG A 216 3.20 -1.80 -34.33
C ARG A 216 4.57 -2.11 -34.94
N ALA A 217 5.64 -1.54 -34.41
CA ALA A 217 6.99 -1.84 -34.86
C ALA A 217 7.35 -3.31 -34.60
N SER A 218 7.03 -3.84 -33.41
CA SER A 218 7.21 -5.26 -33.08
C SER A 218 6.41 -6.18 -34.00
N LEU A 219 5.16 -5.87 -34.31
CA LEU A 219 4.33 -6.64 -35.26
C LEU A 219 4.95 -6.70 -36.66
N GLY A 220 5.60 -5.63 -37.11
CA GLY A 220 6.29 -5.60 -38.41
C GLY A 220 7.54 -6.48 -38.47
N MET A 221 8.06 -6.93 -37.33
CA MET A 221 9.23 -7.81 -37.23
C MET A 221 8.87 -9.29 -37.04
N LEU A 222 7.58 -9.64 -36.88
CA LEU A 222 7.08 -11.02 -36.72
C LEU A 222 6.69 -11.66 -38.05
#